data_AF-A0A090VXP6-F1
#
_entry.id   AF-A0A090VXP6-F1
#
_cell.length_a   1.000
_cell.length_b   1.000
_cell.length_c   1.000
_cell.angle_alpha   90.00
_cell.angle_beta   90.00
_cell.angle_gamma   90.00
#
_symmetry.space_group_name_H-M   'P 1'
#
loop_
_entity.id
_entity.type
_entity.pdbx_description
1 polymer ?
#
loop_
_entity_poly.entity_id
_entity_poly.type
_entity_poly.pdbx_seq_one_letter_code
_entity_poly.pdbx_strand_id
1 'polypeptide(L)'
;MSVNNESHNLANSATAVKTVSHGGVYASLFEKINLTPVAELGDLNGFDDNSVMAETSADARVTAAVKVFMQCLQKSGQTVEKLDKTILDHHIAELDFQIGRQLDEVMHHEDFQRTEGIWRGLKSLVDKTDFRQNVKLELLDLSKEELRQDFEDAPEIIQSGLYKQTYIAEYDTPGGEPIAAVISAYEFDASAQDVALMRNISKVSAAAHMPFIGSAGPTFFLKENMEQVAAIKDIGNYFDRAEYIKWKSFRETDDSRYLGLVMPRVLGRLPYGPDTVPVRSFNYVEQVKGPDHD
;
A
#
# COMPACT_ATOMS: atom_id res chain seq x y z
N MET A 1 -9.23 -50.24 13.70
CA MET A 1 -8.67 -50.44 12.35
C MET A 1 -7.99 -49.12 11.98
N SER A 2 -6.92 -48.72 12.68
CA SER A 2 -5.52 -48.99 12.31
C SER A 2 -5.30 -49.03 10.81
N VAL A 3 -4.75 -47.94 10.27
CA VAL A 3 -3.69 -48.01 9.27
C VAL A 3 -2.63 -46.98 9.67
N ASN A 4 -1.41 -47.47 9.80
CA ASN A 4 -0.24 -46.79 10.34
C ASN A 4 0.17 -45.61 9.45
N ASN A 5 0.50 -44.50 10.10
CA ASN A 5 1.20 -43.38 9.48
C ASN A 5 2.69 -43.75 9.46
N GLU A 6 3.16 -44.29 8.33
CA GLU A 6 4.59 -44.51 8.11
C GLU A 6 5.27 -43.18 7.80
N SER A 7 6.27 -42.90 8.62
CA SER A 7 7.22 -41.80 8.60
C SER A 7 7.95 -41.67 7.27
N HIS A 8 7.64 -40.62 6.51
CA HIS A 8 8.56 -40.10 5.49
C HIS A 8 9.67 -39.31 6.18
N ASN A 9 10.86 -39.90 6.22
CA ASN A 9 12.12 -39.28 6.60
C ASN A 9 12.38 -38.00 5.77
N LEU A 10 12.20 -36.84 6.40
CA LEU A 10 12.91 -35.60 6.03
C LEU A 10 14.11 -35.46 6.97
N ALA A 11 15.05 -36.38 6.82
CA ALA A 11 16.39 -36.25 7.38
C ALA A 11 17.31 -35.71 6.29
N ASN A 12 17.18 -34.42 5.97
CA ASN A 12 18.25 -33.64 5.37
C ASN A 12 18.62 -32.51 6.34
N SER A 13 19.03 -32.91 7.55
CA SER A 13 19.89 -32.07 8.37
C SER A 13 21.19 -31.90 7.60
N ALA A 14 21.50 -30.67 7.22
CA ALA A 14 22.71 -30.30 6.49
C ALA A 14 23.96 -30.76 7.25
N THR A 15 24.48 -31.92 6.90
CA THR A 15 25.76 -32.44 7.40
C THR A 15 26.86 -31.62 6.74
N ALA A 16 27.38 -30.63 7.47
CA ALA A 16 28.53 -29.85 7.07
C ALA A 16 29.77 -30.77 6.93
N VAL A 17 30.14 -31.09 5.69
CA VAL A 17 31.37 -31.82 5.38
C VAL A 17 32.56 -30.86 5.58
N LYS A 18 33.40 -31.16 6.56
CA LYS A 18 34.63 -30.42 6.87
C LYS A 18 35.77 -30.92 6.01
N THR A 19 36.11 -30.21 4.94
CA THR A 19 37.50 -30.15 4.41
C THR A 19 37.57 -29.16 3.24
N VAL A 20 38.36 -28.09 3.38
CA VAL A 20 38.95 -27.37 2.24
C VAL A 20 40.44 -27.17 2.51
N SER A 21 41.24 -27.36 1.46
CA SER A 21 42.70 -27.38 1.44
C SER A 21 43.36 -26.12 2.02
N HIS A 22 44.36 -26.32 2.89
CA HIS A 22 45.28 -25.29 3.35
C HIS A 22 46.09 -24.73 2.16
N GLY A 23 45.94 -23.44 1.86
CA GLY A 23 46.84 -22.74 0.93
C GLY A 23 46.30 -21.53 0.19
N GLY A 24 44.98 -21.28 0.18
CA GLY A 24 44.39 -20.11 -0.49
C GLY A 24 44.28 -18.87 0.42
N VAL A 25 44.26 -17.67 -0.18
CA VAL A 25 43.95 -16.40 0.51
C VAL A 25 42.66 -16.53 1.35
N TYR A 26 41.68 -17.27 0.82
CA TYR A 26 40.44 -17.65 1.48
C TYR A 26 40.68 -18.39 2.81
N ALA A 27 41.47 -19.47 2.82
CA ALA A 27 41.76 -20.23 4.04
C ALA A 27 42.50 -19.38 5.10
N SER A 28 43.43 -18.50 4.67
CA SER A 28 44.17 -17.63 5.59
C SER A 28 43.30 -16.55 6.25
N LEU A 29 42.22 -16.11 5.58
CA LEU A 29 41.26 -15.17 6.13
C LEU A 29 40.43 -15.82 7.24
N PHE A 30 39.99 -17.07 7.04
CA PHE A 30 39.23 -17.85 8.04
C PHE A 30 40.06 -18.22 9.27
N GLU A 31 41.35 -18.54 9.08
CA GLU A 31 42.28 -18.77 10.21
C GLU A 31 42.48 -17.52 11.09
N LYS A 32 42.55 -16.32 10.49
CA LYS A 32 42.68 -15.06 11.25
C LYS A 32 41.47 -14.70 12.11
N ILE A 33 40.30 -15.27 11.79
CA ILE A 33 39.03 -15.04 12.50
C ILE A 33 38.61 -16.27 13.32
N ASN A 34 39.48 -17.27 13.52
CA ASN A 34 39.22 -18.51 14.29
C ASN A 34 37.98 -19.29 13.81
N LEU A 35 37.70 -19.32 12.51
CA LEU A 35 36.57 -20.05 11.93
C LEU A 35 37.05 -21.11 10.94
N THR A 36 36.29 -22.20 10.81
CA THR A 36 36.58 -23.23 9.80
C THR A 36 35.66 -23.04 8.59
N PRO A 37 36.19 -22.80 7.37
CA PRO A 37 35.35 -22.61 6.21
C PRO A 37 34.62 -23.92 5.88
N VAL A 38 33.31 -23.82 5.63
CA VAL A 38 32.48 -24.98 5.24
C VAL A 38 32.69 -25.26 3.75
N ALA A 39 32.86 -26.54 3.37
CA ALA A 39 33.22 -26.93 2.01
C ALA A 39 32.07 -26.76 0.99
N GLU A 40 30.83 -26.96 1.45
CA GLU A 40 29.63 -26.78 0.65
C GLU A 40 28.63 -25.89 1.39
N LEU A 41 28.23 -24.81 0.72
CA LEU A 41 27.10 -23.99 1.11
C LEU A 41 25.88 -24.50 0.37
N GLY A 42 24.77 -24.70 1.09
CA GLY A 42 23.45 -24.90 0.48
C GLY A 42 23.00 -23.67 -0.32
N ASP A 43 21.78 -23.71 -0.84
CA ASP A 43 21.20 -22.56 -1.55
C ASP A 43 21.19 -21.31 -0.67
N LEU A 44 21.68 -20.20 -1.21
CA LEU A 44 21.77 -18.92 -0.49
C LEU A 44 20.38 -18.35 -0.19
N ASN A 45 19.36 -18.73 -0.99
CA ASN A 45 17.96 -18.32 -0.79
C ASN A 45 17.39 -18.81 0.56
N GLY A 46 18.00 -19.82 1.19
CA GLY A 46 17.60 -20.27 2.52
C GLY A 46 17.90 -19.27 3.63
N PHE A 47 18.79 -18.30 3.40
CA PHE A 47 19.15 -17.27 4.39
C PHE A 47 18.19 -16.08 4.42
N ASP A 48 17.17 -16.04 3.56
CA ASP A 48 16.12 -15.02 3.61
C ASP A 48 15.20 -15.20 4.84
N ASP A 49 15.15 -16.41 5.41
CA ASP A 49 14.38 -16.72 6.61
C ASP A 49 15.22 -16.52 7.88
N ASN A 50 14.76 -15.61 8.74
CA ASN A 50 15.38 -15.32 10.03
C ASN A 50 15.52 -16.55 10.94
N SER A 51 14.60 -17.52 10.85
CA SER A 51 14.66 -18.76 11.63
C SER A 51 15.81 -19.66 11.17
N VAL A 52 15.96 -19.82 9.85
CA VAL A 52 17.06 -20.56 9.23
C VAL A 52 18.40 -19.88 9.50
N MET A 53 18.46 -18.54 9.46
CA MET A 53 19.66 -17.80 9.87
C MET A 53 20.04 -18.08 11.33
N ALA A 54 19.07 -18.15 12.25
CA ALA A 54 19.32 -18.39 13.66
C ALA A 54 19.83 -19.81 13.94
N GLU A 55 19.28 -20.81 13.24
CA GLU A 55 19.65 -22.23 13.41
C GLU A 55 20.99 -22.58 12.74
N THR A 56 21.40 -21.83 11.72
CA THR A 56 22.66 -22.07 11.00
C THR A 56 23.88 -21.72 11.86
N SER A 57 24.94 -22.54 11.80
CA SER A 57 26.18 -22.28 12.54
C SER A 57 26.87 -20.99 12.07
N ALA A 58 27.60 -20.35 12.99
CA ALA A 58 28.35 -19.12 12.67
C ALA A 58 29.35 -19.34 11.53
N ASP A 59 30.07 -20.46 11.54
CA ASP A 59 31.01 -20.86 10.48
C ASP A 59 30.34 -20.89 9.10
N ALA A 60 29.14 -21.46 9.00
CA ALA A 60 28.41 -21.53 7.74
C ALA A 60 27.93 -20.14 7.27
N ARG A 61 27.39 -19.32 8.17
CA ARG A 61 26.96 -17.94 7.84
C ARG A 61 28.12 -17.07 7.34
N VAL A 62 29.26 -17.13 8.03
CA VAL A 62 30.46 -16.36 7.64
C VAL A 62 31.04 -16.88 6.33
N THR A 63 31.04 -18.21 6.12
CA THR A 63 31.43 -18.80 4.83
C THR A 63 30.55 -18.28 3.68
N ALA A 64 29.23 -18.21 3.89
CA ALA A 64 28.30 -17.64 2.91
C ALA A 64 28.61 -16.18 2.60
N ALA A 65 28.73 -15.36 3.65
CA ALA A 65 28.97 -13.93 3.53
C ALA A 65 30.29 -13.61 2.80
N VAL A 66 31.39 -14.29 3.15
CA VAL A 66 32.69 -14.09 2.50
C VAL A 66 32.64 -14.52 1.04
N LYS A 67 31.94 -15.62 0.71
CA LYS A 67 31.76 -16.07 -0.67
C LYS A 67 31.02 -15.02 -1.51
N VAL A 68 29.90 -14.50 -1.01
CA VAL A 68 29.12 -13.44 -1.69
C VAL A 68 29.96 -12.18 -1.86
N PHE A 69 30.67 -11.76 -0.81
CA PHE A 69 31.53 -10.59 -0.86
C PHE A 69 32.64 -10.73 -1.92
N MET A 70 33.29 -11.89 -2.00
CA MET A 70 34.29 -12.16 -3.05
C MET A 70 33.71 -12.13 -4.46
N GLN A 71 32.46 -12.59 -4.64
CA GLN A 71 31.76 -12.48 -5.93
C GLN A 71 31.43 -11.03 -6.30
N CYS A 72 31.01 -10.21 -5.33
CA CYS A 72 30.79 -8.77 -5.54
C CYS A 72 32.10 -8.07 -5.96
N LEU A 73 33.20 -8.37 -5.28
CA LEU A 73 34.52 -7.86 -5.64
C LEU A 73 34.94 -8.27 -7.06
N GLN A 74 34.75 -9.54 -7.42
CA GLN A 74 35.05 -10.04 -8.76
C GLN A 74 34.25 -9.32 -9.85
N LYS A 75 32.97 -9.03 -9.60
CA LYS A 75 32.11 -8.30 -10.54
C LYS A 75 32.51 -6.82 -10.69
N SER A 76 33.00 -6.19 -9.61
CA SER A 76 33.41 -4.78 -9.63
C SER A 76 34.67 -4.52 -10.45
N GLY A 77 35.52 -5.54 -10.67
CA GLY A 77 36.77 -5.42 -11.42
C GLY A 77 37.85 -4.54 -10.76
N GLN A 78 37.63 -4.08 -9.52
CA GLN A 78 38.58 -3.22 -8.81
C GLN A 78 39.71 -4.02 -8.18
N THR A 79 40.95 -3.54 -8.30
CA THR A 79 42.11 -4.09 -7.60
C THR A 79 42.06 -3.66 -6.14
N VAL A 80 41.64 -4.58 -5.27
CA VAL A 80 41.55 -4.32 -3.82
C VAL A 80 42.87 -4.68 -3.15
N GLU A 81 43.59 -3.67 -2.67
CA GLU A 81 44.84 -3.87 -1.91
C GLU A 81 44.59 -4.32 -0.46
N LYS A 82 43.45 -3.94 0.12
CA LYS A 82 43.06 -4.27 1.49
C LYS A 82 41.55 -4.39 1.65
N LEU A 83 41.08 -5.44 2.32
CA LEU A 83 39.71 -5.52 2.81
C LEU A 83 39.56 -4.57 4.00
N ASP A 84 38.96 -3.41 3.78
CA ASP A 84 38.58 -2.47 4.83
C ASP A 84 37.07 -2.40 4.98
N LYS A 85 36.61 -2.02 6.18
CA LYS A 85 35.18 -1.83 6.50
C LYS A 85 34.49 -0.91 5.48
N THR A 86 35.20 0.08 4.97
CA THR A 86 34.70 1.03 3.97
C THR A 86 34.26 0.37 2.67
N ILE A 87 34.93 -0.69 2.21
CA ILE A 87 34.56 -1.42 0.98
C ILE A 87 33.29 -2.22 1.22
N LEU A 88 33.16 -2.83 2.39
CA LEU A 88 31.94 -3.53 2.79
C LEU A 88 30.76 -2.56 2.89
N ASP A 89 30.94 -1.44 3.60
CA ASP A 89 29.92 -0.39 3.75
C ASP A 89 29.52 0.18 2.37
N HIS A 90 30.46 0.32 1.43
CA HIS A 90 30.18 0.76 0.06
C HIS A 90 29.30 -0.22 -0.71
N HIS A 91 29.61 -1.51 -0.69
CA HIS A 91 28.78 -2.52 -1.36
C HIS A 91 27.42 -2.70 -0.70
N ILE A 92 27.32 -2.57 0.63
CA ILE A 92 26.03 -2.53 1.32
C ILE A 92 25.22 -1.32 0.85
N ALA A 93 25.82 -0.13 0.78
CA ALA A 93 25.14 1.06 0.29
C ALA A 93 24.68 0.93 -1.18
N GLU A 94 25.48 0.26 -2.02
CA GLU A 94 25.11 -0.02 -3.41
C GLU A 94 23.92 -0.99 -3.49
N LEU A 95 23.89 -2.03 -2.65
CA LEU A 95 22.75 -2.95 -2.54
C LEU A 95 21.50 -2.24 -2.03
N ASP A 96 21.62 -1.47 -0.95
CA ASP A 96 20.53 -0.68 -0.38
C ASP A 96 19.95 0.30 -1.41
N PHE A 97 20.82 0.91 -2.23
CA PHE A 97 20.39 1.77 -3.34
C PHE A 97 19.65 1.01 -4.43
N GLN A 98 20.12 -0.18 -4.82
CA GLN A 98 19.43 -1.01 -5.83
C GLN A 98 18.06 -1.50 -5.33
N ILE A 99 18.00 -1.96 -4.08
CA ILE A 99 16.75 -2.38 -3.43
C ILE A 99 15.80 -1.19 -3.30
N GLY A 100 16.30 -0.04 -2.84
CA GLY A 100 15.53 1.19 -2.68
C GLY A 100 14.90 1.65 -3.99
N ARG A 101 15.64 1.65 -5.10
CA ARG A 101 15.10 1.98 -6.43
C ARG A 101 14.00 1.03 -6.86
N GLN A 102 14.18 -0.28 -6.66
CA GLN A 102 13.16 -1.25 -7.01
C GLN A 102 11.91 -1.09 -6.15
N LEU A 103 12.09 -0.74 -4.87
CA LEU A 103 10.99 -0.48 -3.95
C LEU A 103 10.24 0.80 -4.31
N ASP A 104 10.94 1.86 -4.70
CA ASP A 104 10.34 3.11 -5.20
C ASP A 104 9.42 2.84 -6.40
N GLU A 105 9.87 2.05 -7.38
CA GLU A 105 9.04 1.67 -8.55
C GLU A 105 7.75 0.93 -8.14
N VAL A 106 7.80 0.09 -7.11
CA VAL A 106 6.62 -0.62 -6.61
C VAL A 106 5.72 0.32 -5.80
N MET A 107 6.29 1.14 -4.93
CA MET A 107 5.58 2.01 -4.02
C MET A 107 4.95 3.22 -4.72
N HIS A 108 5.56 3.71 -5.80
CA HIS A 108 5.05 4.80 -6.62
C HIS A 108 4.19 4.33 -7.79
N HIS A 109 3.89 3.03 -7.87
CA HIS A 109 2.94 2.52 -8.84
C HIS A 109 1.51 2.97 -8.49
N GLU A 110 0.76 3.49 -9.46
CA GLU A 110 -0.57 4.09 -9.25
C GLU A 110 -1.55 3.15 -8.50
N ASP A 111 -1.58 1.87 -8.87
CA ASP A 111 -2.45 0.89 -8.21
C ASP A 111 -2.07 0.64 -6.75
N PHE A 112 -0.77 0.65 -6.45
CA PHE A 112 -0.30 0.49 -5.08
C PHE A 112 -0.63 1.72 -4.26
N GLN A 113 -0.35 2.92 -4.77
CA GLN A 113 -0.67 4.18 -4.10
C GLN A 113 -2.17 4.36 -3.86
N ARG A 114 -3.01 3.97 -4.83
CA ARG A 114 -4.47 3.99 -4.67
C ARG A 114 -4.90 3.12 -3.50
N THR A 115 -4.39 1.88 -3.45
CA THR A 115 -4.71 0.92 -2.38
C THR A 115 -4.15 1.39 -1.04
N GLU A 116 -2.90 1.84 -1.01
CA GLU A 116 -2.24 2.40 0.18
C GLU A 116 -3.00 3.62 0.70
N GLY A 117 -3.43 4.53 -0.16
CA GLY A 117 -4.19 5.73 0.19
C GLY A 117 -5.52 5.39 0.87
N ILE A 118 -6.28 4.44 0.32
CA ILE A 118 -7.55 3.97 0.90
C ILE A 118 -7.32 3.37 2.29
N TRP A 119 -6.39 2.42 2.41
CA TRP A 119 -6.15 1.72 3.67
C TRP A 119 -5.52 2.62 4.74
N ARG A 120 -4.66 3.57 4.36
CA ARG A 120 -4.13 4.58 5.29
C ARG A 120 -5.20 5.55 5.74
N GLY A 121 -6.08 5.98 4.84
CA GLY A 121 -7.23 6.81 5.16
C GLY A 121 -8.14 6.12 6.19
N LEU A 122 -8.49 4.85 5.92
CA LEU A 122 -9.26 4.02 6.83
C LEU A 122 -8.55 3.83 8.18
N LYS A 123 -7.25 3.54 8.16
CA LYS A 123 -6.45 3.41 9.39
C LYS A 123 -6.46 4.70 10.22
N SER A 124 -6.30 5.86 9.58
CA SER A 124 -6.42 7.16 10.25
C SER A 124 -7.80 7.37 10.86
N LEU A 125 -8.88 6.96 10.17
CA LEU A 125 -10.24 7.04 10.71
C LEU A 125 -10.41 6.16 11.94
N VAL A 126 -9.97 4.91 11.87
CA VAL A 126 -10.01 3.95 12.99
C VAL A 126 -9.20 4.46 14.18
N ASP A 127 -7.98 4.95 13.95
CA ASP A 127 -7.09 5.41 15.03
C ASP A 127 -7.60 6.66 15.75
N LYS A 128 -8.38 7.50 15.06
CA LYS A 128 -8.97 8.72 15.62
C LYS A 128 -10.36 8.50 16.23
N THR A 129 -10.94 7.31 16.08
CA THR A 129 -12.28 7.00 16.58
C THR A 129 -12.19 6.32 17.95
N ASP A 130 -12.86 6.89 18.96
CA ASP A 130 -13.01 6.23 20.26
C ASP A 130 -14.19 5.26 20.24
N PHE A 131 -13.91 3.99 19.93
CA PHE A 131 -14.92 2.92 19.91
C PHE A 131 -15.58 2.66 21.28
N ARG A 132 -15.04 3.20 22.38
CA ARG A 132 -15.71 3.11 23.70
C ARG A 132 -16.94 4.00 23.79
N GLN A 133 -17.09 4.97 22.89
CA GLN A 133 -18.25 5.86 22.79
C GLN A 133 -19.37 5.28 21.91
N ASN A 134 -19.44 3.95 21.81
CA ASN A 134 -20.49 3.24 21.06
C ASN A 134 -20.56 3.62 19.56
N VAL A 135 -19.39 3.84 18.96
CA VAL A 135 -19.23 4.05 17.52
C VAL A 135 -18.90 2.71 16.86
N LYS A 136 -19.55 2.40 15.74
CA LYS A 136 -19.23 1.25 14.91
C LYS A 136 -18.85 1.72 13.52
N LEU A 137 -17.90 1.01 12.91
CA LEU A 137 -17.50 1.22 11.53
C LEU A 137 -17.73 -0.08 10.78
N GLU A 138 -18.46 0.03 9.67
CA GLU A 138 -18.70 -1.08 8.75
C GLU A 138 -17.97 -0.82 7.44
N LEU A 139 -17.43 -1.88 6.86
CA LEU A 139 -16.67 -1.82 5.62
C LEU A 139 -17.44 -2.55 4.54
N LEU A 140 -17.77 -1.81 3.49
CA LEU A 140 -18.34 -2.34 2.26
C LEU A 140 -17.29 -2.17 1.16
N ASP A 141 -16.77 -3.29 0.67
CA ASP A 141 -15.94 -3.30 -0.52
C ASP A 141 -16.85 -3.20 -1.76
N LEU A 142 -16.70 -2.10 -2.48
CA LEU A 142 -17.50 -1.81 -3.66
C LEU A 142 -16.72 -0.84 -4.53
N SER A 143 -16.53 -1.16 -5.80
CA SER A 143 -15.97 -0.20 -6.75
C SER A 143 -17.02 0.81 -7.20
N LYS A 144 -16.56 1.99 -7.62
CA LYS A 144 -17.44 3.04 -8.16
C LYS A 144 -18.19 2.57 -9.42
N GLU A 145 -17.58 1.68 -10.20
CA GLU A 145 -18.18 1.12 -11.41
C GLU A 145 -19.29 0.13 -11.07
N GLU A 146 -19.05 -0.79 -10.14
CA GLU A 146 -20.07 -1.74 -9.67
C GLU A 146 -21.26 -1.02 -9.05
N LEU A 147 -21.03 0.04 -8.28
CA LEU A 147 -22.13 0.86 -7.73
C LEU A 147 -22.94 1.52 -8.86
N ARG A 148 -22.28 1.97 -9.93
CA ARG A 148 -22.98 2.56 -11.08
C ARG A 148 -23.81 1.50 -11.79
N GLN A 149 -23.21 0.34 -12.07
CA GLN A 149 -23.88 -0.78 -12.71
C GLN A 149 -25.09 -1.25 -11.90
N ASP A 150 -24.98 -1.34 -10.57
CA ASP A 150 -26.09 -1.69 -9.68
C ASP A 150 -27.29 -0.74 -9.83
N PHE A 151 -27.05 0.56 -9.97
CA PHE A 151 -28.11 1.53 -10.23
C PHE A 151 -28.69 1.47 -11.65
N GLU A 152 -27.90 1.05 -12.64
CA GLU A 152 -28.36 0.89 -14.02
C GLU A 152 -29.19 -0.39 -14.21
N ASP A 153 -28.81 -1.46 -13.50
CA ASP A 153 -29.50 -2.75 -13.51
C ASP A 153 -30.80 -2.73 -12.71
N ALA A 154 -30.86 -1.92 -11.64
CA ALA A 154 -32.05 -1.78 -10.82
C ALA A 154 -33.15 -0.98 -11.55
N PRO A 155 -34.35 -1.55 -11.76
CA PRO A 155 -35.47 -0.82 -12.39
C PRO A 155 -35.89 0.43 -11.60
N GLU A 156 -35.76 0.37 -10.28
CA GLU A 156 -36.06 1.44 -9.35
C GLU A 156 -34.98 1.50 -8.26
N ILE A 157 -34.74 2.69 -7.73
CA ILE A 157 -33.69 2.92 -6.72
C ILE A 157 -33.90 2.09 -5.46
N ILE A 158 -35.16 1.84 -5.06
CA ILE A 158 -35.50 1.02 -3.90
C ILE A 158 -35.11 -0.46 -4.06
N GLN A 159 -34.78 -0.89 -5.28
CA GLN A 159 -34.35 -2.25 -5.62
C GLN A 159 -32.83 -2.35 -5.78
N SER A 160 -32.09 -1.23 -5.68
CA SER A 160 -30.63 -1.22 -5.74
C SER A 160 -29.99 -1.93 -4.54
N GLY A 161 -28.80 -2.48 -4.75
CA GLY A 161 -27.99 -3.11 -3.71
C GLY A 161 -27.68 -2.15 -2.58
N LEU A 162 -27.31 -0.89 -2.88
CA LEU A 162 -27.03 0.11 -1.84
C LEU A 162 -28.26 0.40 -0.98
N TYR A 163 -29.45 0.52 -1.57
CA TYR A 163 -30.70 0.71 -0.82
C TYR A 163 -31.00 -0.49 0.08
N LYS A 164 -30.78 -1.71 -0.41
CA LYS A 164 -30.98 -2.93 0.37
C LYS A 164 -30.05 -2.98 1.61
N GLN A 165 -28.77 -2.66 1.44
CA GLN A 165 -27.80 -2.70 2.53
C GLN A 165 -28.04 -1.60 3.57
N THR A 166 -28.42 -0.40 3.12
CA THR A 166 -28.46 0.77 4.01
C THR A 166 -29.85 1.04 4.59
N TYR A 167 -30.90 0.90 3.78
CA TYR A 167 -32.28 1.15 4.21
C TYR A 167 -32.94 -0.14 4.74
N ILE A 168 -32.97 -1.21 3.94
CA ILE A 168 -33.76 -2.40 4.29
C ILE A 168 -33.11 -3.16 5.45
N ALA A 169 -31.81 -3.45 5.37
CA ALA A 169 -31.12 -4.26 6.36
C ALA A 169 -30.99 -3.56 7.73
N GLU A 170 -30.80 -2.23 7.73
CA GLU A 170 -30.54 -1.47 8.96
C GLU A 170 -31.71 -0.57 9.38
N TYR A 171 -32.13 0.36 8.53
CA TYR A 171 -33.11 1.39 8.92
C TYR A 171 -34.55 0.86 9.11
N ASP A 172 -35.01 -0.03 8.21
CA ASP A 172 -36.38 -0.57 8.21
C ASP A 172 -36.50 -1.90 8.98
N THR A 173 -35.39 -2.44 9.49
CA THR A 173 -35.37 -3.69 10.23
C THR A 173 -35.51 -3.44 11.74
N PRO A 174 -36.49 -4.06 12.43
CA PRO A 174 -36.62 -3.94 13.88
C PRO A 174 -35.37 -4.43 14.61
N GLY A 175 -34.72 -3.53 15.35
CA GLY A 175 -33.47 -3.82 16.07
C GLY A 175 -32.21 -3.70 15.22
N GLY A 176 -32.30 -3.21 13.98
CA GLY A 176 -31.14 -2.81 13.17
C GLY A 176 -30.45 -1.57 13.72
N GLU A 177 -29.27 -1.26 13.18
CA GLU A 177 -28.46 -0.13 13.60
C GLU A 177 -28.28 0.84 12.42
N PRO A 178 -29.14 1.88 12.31
CA PRO A 178 -29.11 2.81 11.19
C PRO A 178 -27.73 3.42 10.94
N ILE A 179 -27.30 3.40 9.68
CA ILE A 179 -26.03 3.97 9.25
C ILE A 179 -26.10 5.49 9.35
N ALA A 180 -25.25 6.07 10.19
CA ALA A 180 -25.25 7.52 10.44
C ALA A 180 -24.69 8.33 9.27
N ALA A 181 -23.70 7.81 8.54
CA ALA A 181 -23.11 8.43 7.37
C ALA A 181 -22.36 7.37 6.55
N VAL A 182 -22.32 7.52 5.23
CA VAL A 182 -21.45 6.73 4.36
C VAL A 182 -20.27 7.59 3.94
N ILE A 183 -19.06 7.07 4.19
CA ILE A 183 -17.81 7.70 3.76
C ILE A 183 -17.26 6.88 2.60
N SER A 184 -17.19 7.50 1.43
CA SER A 184 -16.64 6.86 0.24
C SER A 184 -15.21 7.30 -0.02
N ALA A 185 -14.41 6.40 -0.57
CA ALA A 185 -13.10 6.71 -1.11
C ALA A 185 -13.17 7.16 -2.59
N TYR A 186 -14.37 7.50 -3.08
CA TYR A 186 -14.57 7.86 -4.48
C TYR A 186 -14.26 9.33 -4.71
N GLU A 187 -13.66 9.58 -5.86
CA GLU A 187 -13.49 10.91 -6.41
C GLU A 187 -14.52 11.10 -7.53
N PHE A 188 -15.36 12.12 -7.39
CA PHE A 188 -16.38 12.50 -8.36
C PHE A 188 -15.86 13.62 -9.27
N ASP A 189 -16.29 13.57 -10.53
CA ASP A 189 -16.06 14.58 -11.55
C ASP A 189 -17.37 15.28 -11.97
N ALA A 190 -17.27 16.24 -12.90
CA ALA A 190 -18.42 16.97 -13.43
C ALA A 190 -19.09 16.27 -14.64
N SER A 191 -18.69 15.03 -14.94
CA SER A 191 -19.24 14.28 -16.07
C SER A 191 -20.72 13.96 -15.86
N ALA A 192 -21.39 13.65 -16.97
CA ALA A 192 -22.79 13.24 -16.94
C ALA A 192 -23.03 11.97 -16.12
N GLN A 193 -22.07 11.03 -16.15
CA GLN A 193 -22.16 9.75 -15.47
C GLN A 193 -22.05 9.94 -13.96
N ASP A 194 -21.07 10.73 -13.50
CA ASP A 194 -20.91 11.00 -12.07
C ASP A 194 -22.04 11.84 -11.50
N VAL A 195 -22.54 12.84 -12.23
CA VAL A 195 -23.70 13.61 -11.78
C VAL A 195 -24.97 12.74 -11.69
N ALA A 196 -25.13 11.76 -12.59
CA ALA A 196 -26.24 10.80 -12.51
C ALA A 196 -26.07 9.86 -11.31
N LEU A 197 -24.86 9.35 -11.08
CA LEU A 197 -24.53 8.53 -9.91
C LEU A 197 -24.77 9.28 -8.60
N MET A 198 -24.27 10.51 -8.48
CA MET A 198 -24.49 11.40 -7.33
C MET A 198 -25.98 11.63 -7.07
N ARG A 199 -26.77 11.80 -8.12
CA ARG A 199 -28.23 11.93 -8.01
C ARG A 199 -28.89 10.66 -7.46
N ASN A 200 -28.49 9.48 -7.94
CA ASN A 200 -29.03 8.21 -7.44
C ASN A 200 -28.63 7.95 -5.99
N ILE A 201 -27.36 8.17 -5.64
CA ILE A 201 -26.86 8.09 -4.26
C ILE A 201 -27.65 9.04 -3.36
N SER A 202 -27.84 10.30 -3.76
CA SER A 202 -28.55 11.30 -2.94
C SER A 202 -29.98 10.87 -2.60
N LYS A 203 -30.67 10.15 -3.50
CA LYS A 203 -32.01 9.63 -3.25
C LYS A 203 -32.02 8.47 -2.25
N VAL A 204 -31.05 7.56 -2.33
CA VAL A 204 -30.88 6.49 -1.33
C VAL A 204 -30.55 7.10 0.04
N SER A 205 -29.60 8.02 0.07
CA SER A 205 -29.21 8.77 1.26
C SER A 205 -30.36 9.56 1.89
N ALA A 206 -31.20 10.19 1.07
CA ALA A 206 -32.38 10.90 1.55
C ALA A 206 -33.42 9.96 2.16
N ALA A 207 -33.63 8.78 1.57
CA ALA A 207 -34.55 7.78 2.09
C ALA A 207 -34.08 7.18 3.43
N ALA A 208 -32.77 6.89 3.56
CA ALA A 208 -32.19 6.31 4.77
C ALA A 208 -31.74 7.35 5.83
N HIS A 209 -31.97 8.65 5.58
CA HIS A 209 -31.48 9.76 6.41
C HIS A 209 -29.97 9.71 6.70
N MET A 210 -29.21 9.28 5.70
CA MET A 210 -27.79 8.94 5.82
C MET A 210 -26.98 9.77 4.82
N PRO A 211 -26.31 10.86 5.25
CA PRO A 211 -25.47 11.65 4.37
C PRO A 211 -24.34 10.81 3.78
N PHE A 212 -24.11 10.99 2.49
CA PHE A 212 -23.02 10.38 1.75
C PHE A 212 -21.92 11.41 1.52
N ILE A 213 -20.71 11.06 1.95
CA ILE A 213 -19.53 11.91 1.83
C ILE A 213 -18.58 11.27 0.80
N GLY A 214 -18.28 12.01 -0.26
CA GLY A 214 -17.28 11.67 -1.26
C GLY A 214 -16.29 12.81 -1.44
N SER A 215 -15.40 12.68 -2.43
CA SER A 215 -14.41 13.70 -2.74
C SER A 215 -14.59 14.29 -4.13
N ALA A 216 -14.12 15.52 -4.34
CA ALA A 216 -14.03 16.15 -5.64
C ALA A 216 -12.56 16.41 -5.99
N GLY A 217 -12.14 15.90 -7.15
CA GLY A 217 -10.77 15.98 -7.64
C GLY A 217 -10.50 17.17 -8.56
N PRO A 218 -9.28 17.29 -9.10
CA PRO A 218 -8.97 18.30 -10.11
C PRO A 218 -9.79 18.12 -11.40
N THR A 219 -10.09 16.87 -11.76
CA THR A 219 -10.93 16.51 -12.92
C THR A 219 -12.35 17.06 -12.80
N PHE A 220 -12.90 17.18 -11.58
CA PHE A 220 -14.18 17.85 -11.34
C PHE A 220 -14.16 19.29 -11.86
N PHE A 221 -13.02 19.96 -11.75
CA PHE A 221 -12.82 21.32 -12.22
C PHE A 221 -12.31 21.38 -13.66
N LEU A 222 -12.26 20.27 -14.40
CA LEU A 222 -11.65 20.19 -15.74
C LEU A 222 -10.17 20.62 -15.73
N LYS A 223 -9.46 20.28 -14.65
CA LYS A 223 -8.04 20.54 -14.44
C LYS A 223 -7.28 19.23 -14.27
N GLU A 224 -5.98 19.27 -14.54
CA GLU A 224 -5.09 18.11 -14.39
C GLU A 224 -4.60 17.95 -12.94
N ASN A 225 -4.40 19.06 -12.23
CA ASN A 225 -3.89 19.05 -10.86
C ASN A 225 -4.56 20.12 -9.97
N MET A 226 -4.39 19.98 -8.66
CA MET A 226 -5.01 20.86 -7.67
C MET A 226 -4.41 22.28 -7.65
N GLU A 227 -3.19 22.47 -8.15
CA GLU A 227 -2.58 23.80 -8.27
C GLU A 227 -3.32 24.64 -9.31
N GLN A 228 -3.69 24.03 -10.45
CA GLN A 228 -4.52 24.68 -11.46
C GLN A 228 -5.93 24.99 -10.95
N VAL A 229 -6.46 24.20 -10.01
CA VAL A 229 -7.75 24.49 -9.34
C VAL A 229 -7.60 25.71 -8.42
N ALA A 230 -6.53 25.77 -7.64
CA ALA A 230 -6.24 26.91 -6.77
C ALA A 230 -6.02 28.22 -7.56
N ALA A 231 -5.58 28.13 -8.82
CA ALA A 231 -5.41 29.27 -9.71
C ALA A 231 -6.74 29.85 -10.26
N ILE A 232 -7.88 29.22 -10.02
CA ILE A 232 -9.20 29.72 -10.44
C ILE A 232 -9.57 30.93 -9.57
N LYS A 233 -9.55 32.13 -10.16
CA LYS A 233 -9.82 33.40 -9.43
C LYS A 233 -11.27 33.54 -8.97
N ASP A 234 -12.22 33.09 -9.77
CA ASP A 234 -13.65 33.21 -9.50
C ASP A 234 -14.34 31.87 -9.77
N ILE A 235 -14.58 31.14 -8.69
CA ILE A 235 -15.19 29.81 -8.75
C ILE A 235 -16.69 29.87 -9.06
N GLY A 236 -17.37 30.97 -8.72
CA GLY A 236 -18.80 31.15 -8.99
C GLY A 236 -19.03 31.22 -10.49
N ASN A 237 -18.35 32.14 -11.15
CA ASN A 237 -18.37 32.27 -12.61
C ASN A 237 -17.78 31.03 -13.31
N TYR A 238 -16.87 30.29 -12.67
CA TYR A 238 -16.34 29.05 -13.21
C TYR A 238 -17.42 27.98 -13.39
N PHE A 239 -18.31 27.86 -12.40
CA PHE A 239 -19.43 26.93 -12.47
C PHE A 239 -20.55 27.39 -13.41
N ASP A 240 -20.53 28.63 -13.92
CA ASP A 240 -21.52 29.12 -14.89
C ASP A 240 -21.35 28.57 -16.31
N ARG A 241 -20.27 27.84 -16.57
CA ARG A 241 -20.00 27.24 -17.87
C ARG A 241 -20.95 26.09 -18.20
N ALA A 242 -21.09 25.79 -19.48
CA ALA A 242 -22.06 24.82 -20.00
C ALA A 242 -21.80 23.39 -19.49
N GLU A 243 -20.55 23.05 -19.21
CA GLU A 243 -20.12 21.75 -18.70
C GLU A 243 -20.79 21.43 -17.34
N TYR A 244 -21.12 22.45 -16.54
CA TYR A 244 -21.72 22.28 -15.21
C TYR A 244 -23.24 22.38 -15.19
N ILE A 245 -23.92 22.45 -16.34
CA ILE A 245 -25.41 22.54 -16.37
C ILE A 245 -26.05 21.37 -15.60
N LYS A 246 -25.53 20.15 -15.79
CA LYS A 246 -26.04 18.96 -15.07
C LYS A 246 -25.76 19.03 -13.58
N TRP A 247 -24.55 19.45 -13.21
CA TRP A 247 -24.13 19.65 -11.82
C TRP A 247 -25.02 20.68 -11.11
N LYS A 248 -25.27 21.84 -11.72
CA LYS A 248 -26.19 22.84 -11.19
C LYS A 248 -27.60 22.30 -11.03
N SER A 249 -28.13 21.64 -12.07
CA SER A 249 -29.45 21.02 -12.00
C SER A 249 -29.55 20.00 -10.86
N PHE A 250 -28.48 19.26 -10.56
CA PHE A 250 -28.43 18.39 -9.39
C PHE A 250 -28.44 19.17 -8.07
N ARG A 251 -27.64 20.24 -7.93
CA ARG A 251 -27.62 21.08 -6.73
C ARG A 251 -28.95 21.74 -6.39
N GLU A 252 -29.81 21.98 -7.38
CA GLU A 252 -31.16 22.53 -7.17
C GLU A 252 -32.17 21.47 -6.69
N THR A 253 -31.81 20.20 -6.68
CA THR A 253 -32.68 19.14 -6.14
C THR A 253 -32.67 19.12 -4.61
N ASP A 254 -33.81 18.75 -4.00
CA ASP A 254 -33.95 18.68 -2.55
C ASP A 254 -32.98 17.66 -1.92
N ASP A 255 -32.86 16.49 -2.57
CA ASP A 255 -32.04 15.35 -2.12
C ASP A 255 -30.53 15.67 -2.09
N SER A 256 -30.07 16.66 -2.87
CA SER A 256 -28.65 17.04 -2.94
C SER A 256 -28.05 17.44 -1.59
N ARG A 257 -28.87 17.85 -0.62
CA ARG A 257 -28.45 18.15 0.76
C ARG A 257 -27.79 16.99 1.49
N TYR A 258 -28.06 15.75 1.06
CA TYR A 258 -27.48 14.55 1.66
C TYR A 258 -26.14 14.16 1.04
N LEU A 259 -25.66 14.87 0.03
CA LEU A 259 -24.35 14.62 -0.58
C LEU A 259 -23.35 15.70 -0.19
N GLY A 260 -22.24 15.29 0.45
CA GLY A 260 -21.10 16.15 0.72
C GLY A 260 -19.90 15.76 -0.16
N LEU A 261 -19.31 16.73 -0.86
CA LEU A 261 -18.04 16.54 -1.56
C LEU A 261 -16.93 17.31 -0.84
N VAL A 262 -15.86 16.61 -0.46
CA VAL A 262 -14.71 17.21 0.25
C VAL A 262 -13.49 17.35 -0.65
N MET A 263 -12.69 18.39 -0.39
CA MET A 263 -11.41 18.68 -1.05
C MET A 263 -10.58 19.63 -0.17
N PRO A 264 -9.22 19.63 -0.25
CA PRO A 264 -8.36 18.75 -1.03
C PRO A 264 -8.01 17.43 -0.31
N ARG A 265 -7.30 16.53 -1.00
CA ARG A 265 -6.68 15.34 -0.39
C ARG A 265 -5.65 15.76 0.67
N VAL A 266 -5.43 14.89 1.66
CA VAL A 266 -4.47 15.10 2.75
C VAL A 266 -3.35 14.08 2.68
N LEU A 267 -2.15 14.46 3.15
CA LEU A 267 -0.99 13.58 3.15
C LEU A 267 -1.20 12.38 4.09
N GLY A 268 -1.09 11.16 3.55
CA GLY A 268 -1.33 9.92 4.31
C GLY A 268 -0.15 9.46 5.15
N ARG A 269 1.09 9.75 4.73
CA ARG A 269 2.32 9.47 5.48
C ARG A 269 3.45 10.39 5.04
N LEU A 270 4.50 10.47 5.86
CA LEU A 270 5.77 11.05 5.43
C LEU A 270 6.56 10.02 4.59
N PRO A 271 7.40 10.48 3.66
CA PRO A 271 8.34 9.63 2.94
C PRO A 271 9.30 8.91 3.90
N TYR A 272 9.72 7.70 3.53
CA TYR A 272 10.71 6.95 4.32
C TYR A 272 12.10 7.57 4.20
N GLY A 273 12.80 7.61 5.33
CA GLY A 273 14.13 8.19 5.40
C GLY A 273 14.67 8.16 6.82
N PRO A 274 16.00 8.32 6.97
CA PRO A 274 16.66 8.28 8.27
C PRO A 274 16.19 9.39 9.21
N ASP A 275 15.86 10.57 8.66
CA ASP A 275 15.41 11.73 9.43
C ASP A 275 13.90 11.75 9.69
N THR A 276 13.13 10.90 9.01
CA THR A 276 11.66 10.84 9.09
C THR A 276 11.20 9.53 9.72
N VAL A 277 11.00 8.50 8.91
CA VAL A 277 10.53 7.17 9.32
C VAL A 277 11.60 6.15 8.89
N PRO A 278 12.50 5.75 9.80
CA PRO A 278 13.55 4.81 9.46
C PRO A 278 13.02 3.39 9.34
N VAL A 279 13.52 2.65 8.36
CA VAL A 279 13.28 1.21 8.19
C VAL A 279 14.36 0.44 8.95
N ARG A 280 13.98 -0.66 9.62
CA ARG A 280 14.91 -1.44 10.47
C ARG A 280 15.85 -2.35 9.69
N SER A 281 15.43 -2.81 8.52
CA SER A 281 16.10 -3.90 7.80
C SER A 281 17.24 -3.42 6.91
N PHE A 282 17.10 -2.26 6.26
CA PHE A 282 18.10 -1.67 5.36
C PHE A 282 17.93 -0.15 5.31
N ASN A 283 18.94 0.56 4.81
CA ASN A 283 18.90 2.02 4.71
C ASN A 283 18.06 2.48 3.52
N TYR A 284 16.75 2.58 3.71
CA TYR A 284 15.82 3.05 2.69
C TYR A 284 15.63 4.57 2.75
N VAL A 285 15.86 5.24 1.62
CA VAL A 285 15.57 6.64 1.40
C VAL A 285 14.67 6.73 0.18
N GLU A 286 13.39 7.02 0.41
CA GLU A 286 12.39 7.09 -0.65
C GLU A 286 12.60 8.34 -1.51
N GLN A 287 12.75 8.14 -2.82
CA GLN A 287 12.95 9.24 -3.77
C GLN A 287 11.62 9.84 -4.19
N VAL A 288 11.18 10.89 -3.51
CA VAL A 288 10.00 11.68 -3.91
C VAL A 288 10.40 12.79 -4.87
N LYS A 289 9.77 12.86 -6.04
CA LYS A 289 9.99 13.95 -7.00
C LYS A 289 9.28 15.23 -6.54
N GLY A 290 9.89 15.94 -5.58
CA GLY A 290 9.60 17.34 -5.26
C GLY A 290 8.12 17.78 -5.39
N PRO A 291 7.75 18.67 -6.33
CA PRO A 291 6.42 19.27 -6.42
C PRO A 291 5.36 18.40 -7.11
N ASP A 292 5.72 17.23 -7.66
CA ASP A 292 4.74 16.37 -8.30
C ASP A 292 3.90 15.69 -7.21
N HIS A 293 2.57 15.83 -7.31
CA HIS A 293 1.61 15.32 -6.32
C HIS A 293 1.26 13.83 -6.53
N ASP A 294 2.01 13.16 -7.41
CA ASP A 294 1.88 11.75 -7.79
C ASP A 294 2.99 10.91 -7.14
#